data_AF-A0A4U9U8U0-F1
#
_entry.id   AF-A0A4U9U8U0-F1
#
_cell.length_a   1.000
_cell.length_b   1.000
_cell.length_c   1.000
_cell.angle_alpha   90.00
_cell.angle_beta   90.00
_cell.angle_gamma   90.00
#
_symmetry.space_group_name_H-M   'P 1'
#
loop_
_entity.id
_entity.type
_entity.pdbx_description
1 polymer ?
#
loop_
_entity_poly.entity_id
_entity_poly.type
_entity_poly.pdbx_seq_one_letter_code
_entity_poly.pdbx_strand_id
1 'polypeptide(L)'
;MAKAKNNKNAMGEFLGKLISFRNSLKLIHWSITGKGSYEAHISLDQAIDSLVDVTDRLVETTFALKGTVDIIIPETTRPQQHIKYIEAYYQEVESQRQSLFPESFSQSIIDDVQETIQQLLFRLKRLE
;
A
#
# COMPACT_ATOMS: atom_id res chain seq x y z
N MET A 1 11.83 25.75 -7.94
CA MET A 1 10.36 25.54 -8.04
C MET A 1 10.00 24.27 -8.83
N ALA A 2 10.56 23.99 -10.00
CA ALA A 2 10.26 22.77 -10.78
C ALA A 2 10.55 21.44 -10.05
N LYS A 3 11.70 21.33 -9.35
CA LYS A 3 12.08 20.12 -8.60
C LYS A 3 11.12 19.79 -7.44
N ALA A 4 10.60 20.81 -6.76
CA ALA A 4 9.64 20.66 -5.67
C ALA A 4 8.23 20.29 -6.17
N LYS A 5 7.82 20.84 -7.33
CA LYS A 5 6.55 20.48 -7.99
C LYS A 5 6.57 19.02 -8.49
N ASN A 6 7.69 18.57 -9.05
CA ASN A 6 7.84 17.18 -9.49
C ASN A 6 7.76 16.18 -8.33
N ASN A 7 8.29 16.53 -7.16
CA ASN A 7 8.23 15.67 -5.97
C ASN A 7 6.81 15.53 -5.41
N LYS A 8 6.00 16.61 -5.41
CA LYS A 8 4.60 16.54 -4.98
C LYS A 8 3.75 15.62 -5.87
N ASN A 9 3.94 15.69 -7.18
CA ASN A 9 3.22 14.81 -8.10
C ASN A 9 3.59 13.34 -7.84
N ALA A 10 4.87 13.03 -7.66
CA ALA A 10 5.33 11.69 -7.34
C ALA A 10 4.79 11.17 -5.98
N MET A 11 4.69 12.05 -4.96
CA MET A 11 4.01 11.71 -3.70
C MET A 11 2.52 11.41 -3.93
N GLY A 12 1.83 12.22 -4.74
CA GLY A 12 0.43 12.01 -5.09
C GLY A 12 0.20 10.67 -5.80
N GLU A 13 1.07 10.33 -6.74
CA GLU A 13 1.07 9.03 -7.42
C GLU A 13 1.32 7.88 -6.45
N PHE A 14 2.29 8.02 -5.53
CA PHE A 14 2.57 7.02 -4.50
C PHE A 14 1.34 6.78 -3.61
N LEU A 15 0.73 7.85 -3.09
CA LEU A 15 -0.45 7.77 -2.23
C LEU A 15 -1.66 7.18 -2.97
N GLY A 16 -1.86 7.57 -4.23
CA GLY A 16 -2.90 7.00 -5.10
C GLY A 16 -2.70 5.51 -5.34
N LYS A 17 -1.45 5.07 -5.56
CA LYS A 17 -1.11 3.65 -5.69
C LYS A 17 -1.31 2.86 -4.40
N LEU A 18 -1.05 3.45 -3.22
CA LEU A 18 -1.34 2.79 -1.94
C LEU A 18 -2.84 2.50 -1.76
N ILE A 19 -3.68 3.46 -2.12
CA ILE A 19 -5.14 3.27 -2.11
C ILE A 19 -5.56 2.21 -3.14
N SER A 20 -4.99 2.26 -4.36
CA SER A 20 -5.29 1.27 -5.41
C SER A 20 -4.81 -0.14 -5.04
N PHE A 21 -3.67 -0.26 -4.37
CA PHE A 21 -3.17 -1.53 -3.83
C PHE A 21 -4.13 -2.12 -2.82
N ARG A 22 -4.58 -1.32 -1.83
CA ARG A 22 -5.59 -1.75 -0.86
C ARG A 22 -6.90 -2.18 -1.55
N ASN A 23 -7.36 -1.43 -2.54
CA ASN A 23 -8.54 -1.80 -3.32
C ASN A 23 -8.33 -3.14 -4.05
N SER A 24 -7.13 -3.39 -4.59
CA SER A 24 -6.77 -4.66 -5.23
C SER A 24 -6.83 -5.81 -4.23
N LEU A 25 -6.35 -5.60 -2.99
CA LEU A 25 -6.51 -6.57 -1.91
C LEU A 25 -7.98 -6.89 -1.64
N LYS A 26 -8.88 -5.90 -1.65
CA LYS A 26 -10.32 -6.14 -1.44
C LYS A 26 -10.93 -6.96 -2.59
N LEU A 27 -10.53 -6.68 -3.84
CA LEU A 27 -10.93 -7.50 -4.98
C LEU A 27 -10.44 -8.94 -4.87
N ILE A 28 -9.22 -9.16 -4.37
CA ILE A 28 -8.70 -10.51 -4.09
C ILE A 28 -9.51 -11.15 -2.97
N HIS A 29 -9.72 -10.45 -1.86
CA HIS A 29 -10.47 -10.92 -0.69
C HIS A 29 -11.88 -11.43 -1.03
N TRP A 30 -12.61 -10.71 -1.88
CA TRP A 30 -13.94 -11.14 -2.34
C TRP A 30 -13.90 -12.33 -3.30
N SER A 31 -12.80 -12.50 -4.04
CA SER A 31 -12.70 -13.47 -5.13
C SER A 31 -11.90 -14.72 -4.77
N ILE A 32 -11.35 -14.81 -3.56
CA ILE A 32 -10.45 -15.90 -3.17
C ILE A 32 -11.24 -17.20 -2.94
N THR A 33 -10.78 -18.30 -3.53
CA THR A 33 -11.43 -19.62 -3.48
C THR A 33 -10.38 -20.73 -3.43
N GLY A 34 -10.76 -21.92 -2.97
CA GLY A 34 -9.89 -23.10 -2.94
C GLY A 34 -9.47 -23.49 -1.53
N LYS A 35 -8.49 -24.40 -1.40
CA LYS A 35 -7.94 -24.81 -0.11
C LYS A 35 -7.29 -23.60 0.58
N GLY A 36 -7.58 -23.41 1.87
CA GLY A 36 -7.06 -22.28 2.64
C GLY A 36 -7.71 -20.92 2.32
N SER A 37 -8.79 -20.89 1.53
CA SER A 37 -9.38 -19.62 1.08
C SER A 37 -10.00 -18.81 2.22
N TYR A 38 -10.49 -19.46 3.29
CA TYR A 38 -11.06 -18.77 4.44
C TYR A 38 -9.97 -18.03 5.23
N GLU A 39 -8.84 -18.70 5.50
CA GLU A 39 -7.69 -18.12 6.16
C GLU A 39 -7.06 -17.00 5.32
N ALA A 40 -7.02 -17.17 4.00
CA ALA A 40 -6.62 -16.12 3.07
C ALA A 40 -7.57 -14.91 3.13
N HIS A 41 -8.88 -15.15 3.13
CA HIS A 41 -9.91 -14.12 3.21
C HIS A 41 -9.76 -13.27 4.47
N ILE A 42 -9.60 -13.91 5.64
CA ILE A 42 -9.36 -13.24 6.92
C ILE A 42 -8.02 -12.48 6.93
N SER A 43 -6.96 -13.10 6.39
CA SER A 43 -5.62 -12.46 6.34
C SER A 43 -5.63 -11.19 5.49
N LEU A 44 -6.33 -11.22 4.35
CA LEU A 44 -6.52 -10.06 3.49
C LEU A 44 -7.33 -8.97 4.17
N ASP A 45 -8.42 -9.32 4.86
CA ASP A 45 -9.27 -8.34 5.55
C ASP A 45 -8.50 -7.61 6.66
N GLN A 46 -7.76 -8.36 7.48
CA GLN A 46 -6.86 -7.79 8.49
C GLN A 46 -5.82 -6.82 7.90
N ALA A 47 -5.21 -7.18 6.77
CA ALA A 47 -4.24 -6.31 6.11
C ALA A 47 -4.90 -5.06 5.52
N ILE A 48 -6.12 -5.18 4.99
CA ILE A 48 -6.88 -4.04 4.46
C ILE A 48 -7.19 -3.05 5.57
N ASP A 49 -7.67 -3.51 6.73
CA ASP A 49 -7.99 -2.65 7.87
C ASP A 49 -6.75 -1.88 8.35
N SER A 50 -5.62 -2.57 8.57
CA SER A 50 -4.37 -1.90 8.96
C SER A 50 -3.90 -0.88 7.91
N LEU A 51 -4.04 -1.19 6.62
CA LEU A 51 -3.67 -0.26 5.55
C LEU A 51 -4.62 0.95 5.47
N VAL A 52 -5.89 0.85 5.89
CA VAL A 52 -6.79 2.02 5.97
C VAL A 52 -6.19 3.08 6.90
N ASP A 53 -5.90 2.70 8.14
CA ASP A 53 -5.41 3.62 9.17
C ASP A 53 -4.03 4.20 8.80
N VAL A 54 -3.11 3.36 8.31
CA VAL A 54 -1.76 3.80 7.94
C VAL A 54 -1.78 4.70 6.71
N THR A 55 -2.67 4.44 5.72
CA THR A 55 -2.83 5.32 4.56
C THR A 55 -3.29 6.71 4.97
N ASP A 56 -4.29 6.78 5.85
CA ASP A 56 -4.84 8.05 6.33
C ASP A 56 -3.76 8.87 7.06
N ARG A 57 -3.06 8.24 8.01
CA ARG A 57 -1.91 8.85 8.71
C ARG A 57 -0.86 9.40 7.74
N LEU A 58 -0.50 8.65 6.71
CA LEU A 58 0.52 9.08 5.74
C LEU A 58 0.02 10.25 4.87
N VAL A 59 -1.23 10.21 4.41
CA VAL A 59 -1.85 11.29 3.62
C VAL A 59 -1.92 12.57 4.43
N GLU A 60 -2.49 12.53 5.64
CA GLU A 60 -2.63 13.71 6.50
C GLU A 60 -1.27 14.31 6.88
N THR A 61 -0.30 13.47 7.24
CA THR A 61 1.08 13.89 7.53
C THR A 61 1.73 14.56 6.32
N THR A 62 1.52 14.00 5.13
CA THR A 62 2.05 14.58 3.88
C THR A 62 1.42 15.93 3.59
N PHE A 63 0.10 16.06 3.77
CA PHE A 63 -0.63 17.31 3.57
C PHE A 63 -0.18 18.39 4.57
N ALA A 64 0.06 18.02 5.82
CA ALA A 64 0.56 18.95 6.83
C ALA A 64 1.96 19.50 6.48
N LEU A 65 2.86 18.66 5.95
CA LEU A 65 4.23 19.07 5.62
C LEU A 65 4.35 19.81 4.29
N LYS A 66 3.63 19.33 3.27
CA LYS A 66 3.82 19.76 1.88
C LYS A 66 2.67 20.65 1.41
N GLY A 67 1.60 20.82 2.18
CA GLY A 67 0.33 21.36 1.70
C GLY A 67 -0.41 20.35 0.83
N THR A 68 -1.52 20.77 0.23
CA THR A 68 -2.34 19.90 -0.63
C THR A 68 -1.50 19.23 -1.73
N VAL A 69 -1.63 17.91 -1.82
CA VAL A 69 -1.07 17.06 -2.87
C VAL A 69 -2.23 16.56 -3.74
N ASP A 70 -2.04 16.59 -5.06
CA ASP A 70 -3.03 16.06 -6.00
C ASP A 70 -2.90 14.54 -6.05
N ILE A 71 -3.90 13.82 -5.54
CA ILE A 71 -3.91 12.36 -5.47
C ILE A 71 -4.87 11.83 -6.53
N ILE A 72 -4.32 11.11 -7.51
CA ILE A 72 -5.11 10.38 -8.50
C ILE A 72 -5.01 8.89 -8.16
N ILE A 73 -6.14 8.26 -7.87
CA ILE A 73 -6.21 6.82 -7.65
C ILE A 73 -6.30 6.15 -9.02
N PRO A 74 -5.28 5.37 -9.45
CA PRO A 74 -5.33 4.68 -10.73
C PRO A 74 -6.41 3.59 -10.70
N GLU A 75 -6.87 3.20 -11.89
CA GLU A 75 -7.77 2.06 -12.04
C GLU A 75 -7.21 0.83 -11.30
N THR A 76 -8.08 0.20 -10.52
CA THR A 76 -7.74 -0.98 -9.72
C THR A 76 -8.23 -2.23 -10.43
N THR A 77 -7.36 -3.22 -10.58
CA THR A 77 -7.71 -4.52 -11.16
C THR A 77 -7.46 -5.64 -10.17
N ARG A 78 -8.10 -6.80 -10.38
CA ARG A 78 -7.81 -8.01 -9.59
C ARG A 78 -6.62 -8.75 -10.21
N PRO A 79 -5.44 -8.78 -9.55
CA PRO A 79 -4.30 -9.51 -10.07
C PRO A 79 -4.55 -11.02 -10.05
N GLN A 80 -4.18 -11.72 -11.12
CA GLN A 80 -4.28 -13.19 -11.16
C GLN A 80 -3.25 -13.85 -10.24
N GLN A 81 -2.00 -13.36 -10.25
CA GLN A 81 -0.91 -13.83 -9.39
C GLN A 81 -0.76 -12.92 -8.18
N HIS A 82 -1.70 -13.03 -7.23
CA HIS A 82 -1.82 -12.09 -6.11
C HIS A 82 -0.58 -12.05 -5.19
N ILE A 83 0.08 -13.19 -4.91
CA ILE A 83 1.33 -13.20 -4.11
C ILE A 83 2.41 -12.34 -4.78
N LYS A 84 2.69 -12.57 -6.08
CA LYS A 84 3.69 -11.79 -6.80
C LYS A 84 3.35 -10.31 -6.91
N TYR A 85 2.06 -9.99 -7.04
CA TYR A 85 1.59 -8.61 -7.04
C TYR A 85 1.89 -7.93 -5.70
N ILE A 86 1.63 -8.61 -4.58
CA ILE A 86 1.89 -8.08 -3.23
C ILE A 86 3.41 -7.92 -2.99
N GLU A 87 4.23 -8.89 -3.42
CA GLU A 87 5.69 -8.79 -3.35
C GLU A 87 6.23 -7.63 -4.19
N ALA A 88 5.72 -7.45 -5.42
CA ALA A 88 6.14 -6.36 -6.29
C ALA A 88 5.79 -5.00 -5.66
N TYR A 89 4.60 -4.88 -5.06
CA TYR A 89 4.20 -3.66 -4.39
C TYR A 89 5.07 -3.35 -3.17
N TYR A 90 5.45 -4.35 -2.37
CA TYR A 90 6.42 -4.16 -1.28
C TYR A 90 7.75 -3.57 -1.79
N GLN A 91 8.29 -4.11 -2.89
CA GLN A 91 9.54 -3.61 -3.47
C GLN A 91 9.38 -2.19 -4.03
N GLU A 92 8.22 -1.87 -4.59
CA GLU A 92 7.91 -0.52 -5.05
C GLU A 92 7.95 0.48 -3.88
N VAL A 93 7.30 0.16 -2.75
CA VAL A 93 7.32 0.98 -1.53
C VAL A 93 8.74 1.19 -1.04
N GLU A 94 9.53 0.12 -0.93
CA GLU A 94 10.93 0.19 -0.48
C GLU A 94 11.80 1.07 -1.39
N SER A 95 11.61 0.98 -2.71
CA SER A 95 12.41 1.76 -3.66
C SER A 95 12.14 3.27 -3.62
N GLN A 96 10.95 3.68 -3.16
CA GLN A 96 10.49 5.08 -3.22
C GLN A 96 10.48 5.75 -1.85
N ARG A 97 10.38 5.01 -0.74
CA ARG A 97 10.15 5.56 0.61
C ARG A 97 11.12 6.68 0.98
N GLN A 98 12.42 6.49 0.80
CA GLN A 98 13.43 7.46 1.25
C GLN A 98 13.48 8.71 0.38
N SER A 99 13.21 8.56 -0.92
CA SER A 99 13.28 9.68 -1.87
C SER A 99 12.05 10.58 -1.77
N LEU A 100 10.87 9.98 -1.56
CA LEU A 100 9.61 10.71 -1.44
C LEU A 100 9.39 11.23 -0.01
N PHE A 101 9.69 10.45 1.03
CA PHE A 101 9.28 10.76 2.41
C PHE A 101 10.47 10.80 3.39
N PRO A 102 11.50 11.63 3.18
CA PRO A 102 12.77 11.54 3.91
C PRO A 102 12.67 11.78 5.43
N GLU A 103 11.56 12.33 5.92
CA GLU A 103 11.34 12.58 7.35
C GLU A 103 11.20 11.27 8.14
N SER A 104 11.88 11.16 9.28
CA SER A 104 11.92 9.91 10.07
C SER A 104 10.54 9.44 10.55
N PHE A 105 9.63 10.36 10.89
CA PHE A 105 8.27 9.99 11.27
C PHE A 105 7.43 9.52 10.06
N SER A 106 7.64 10.08 8.86
CA SER A 106 7.00 9.57 7.64
C SER A 106 7.53 8.19 7.28
N GLN A 107 8.85 7.98 7.44
CA GLN A 107 9.47 6.67 7.29
C GLN A 107 8.88 5.65 8.27
N SER A 108 8.65 6.04 9.53
CA SER A 108 8.01 5.18 10.53
C SER A 108 6.56 4.80 10.17
N ILE A 109 5.79 5.72 9.58
CA ILE A 109 4.44 5.37 9.07
C ILE A 109 4.54 4.39 7.90
N ILE A 110 5.55 4.54 7.03
CA ILE A 110 5.79 3.61 5.92
C ILE A 110 6.28 2.24 6.41
N ASP A 111 7.02 2.19 7.52
CA ASP A 111 7.38 0.91 8.16
C ASP A 111 6.12 0.12 8.53
N ASP A 112 5.06 0.77 9.01
CA ASP A 112 3.77 0.11 9.30
C ASP A 112 3.10 -0.45 8.01
N VAL A 113 3.25 0.22 6.85
CA VAL A 113 2.81 -0.29 5.54
C VAL A 113 3.58 -1.57 5.19
N GLN A 114 4.91 -1.52 5.32
CA GLN A 114 5.79 -2.62 4.96
C GLN A 114 5.61 -3.83 5.88
N GLU A 115 5.45 -3.59 7.18
CA GLU A 115 5.12 -4.63 8.16
C GLU A 115 3.80 -5.30 7.80
N THR A 116 2.74 -4.53 7.54
CA THR A 116 1.43 -5.06 7.17
C THR A 116 1.52 -5.97 5.94
N ILE A 117 2.25 -5.54 4.91
CA ILE A 117 2.47 -6.33 3.69
C ILE A 117 3.27 -7.59 3.99
N GLN A 118 4.32 -7.53 4.81
CA GLN A 118 5.12 -8.71 5.14
C GLN A 118 4.35 -9.73 5.97
N GLN A 119 3.54 -9.27 6.93
CA GLN A 119 2.68 -10.16 7.70
C GLN A 119 1.61 -10.80 6.82
N LEU A 120 1.07 -10.07 5.84
CA LEU A 120 0.14 -10.63 4.84
C LEU A 120 0.83 -11.71 3.99
N LEU A 121 2.01 -11.42 3.46
CA LEU A 121 2.79 -12.38 2.66
C LEU A 121 3.15 -13.63 3.44
N PHE A 122 3.56 -13.49 4.70
CA PHE A 122 3.82 -14.62 5.59
C PHE A 122 2.58 -15.52 5.74
N ARG A 123 1.41 -14.92 5.97
CA ARG A 123 0.15 -15.64 6.13
C ARG A 123 -0.23 -16.37 4.83
N LEU A 124 -0.26 -15.66 3.71
CA LEU A 124 -0.68 -16.23 2.42
C LEU A 124 0.22 -17.37 1.92
N LYS A 125 1.55 -17.22 2.02
CA LYS A 125 2.51 -18.24 1.54
C LYS A 125 2.50 -19.54 2.34
N ARG A 126 1.80 -19.59 3.47
CA ARG A 126 1.70 -20.77 4.34
C ARG A 126 0.39 -21.53 4.19
N LEU A 127 -0.48 -21.10 3.28
CA LEU A 127 -1.77 -21.72 3.02
C LEU A 127 -1.71 -22.82 1.95
N GLU A 128 -0.54 -23.02 1.34
CA GLU A 128 -0.26 -24.10 0.38
C GLU A 128 -0.22 -25.48 1.08
#